data_AF-A0A673YDC4-F1
#
_entry.id   AF-A0A673YDC4-F1
#
_cell.length_a   1.000
_cell.length_b   1.000
_cell.length_c   1.000
_cell.angle_alpha   90.00
_cell.angle_beta   90.00
_cell.angle_gamma   90.00
#
_symmetry.space_group_name_H-M   'P 1'
#
loop_
_entity.id
_entity.type
_entity.pdbx_description
1 polymer ?
#
loop_
_entity_poly.entity_id
_entity_poly.type
_entity_poly.pdbx_seq_one_letter_code
_entity_poly.pdbx_strand_id
1 'polypeptide(L)'
;MTSLTQRSSGLVQRRTEASRNAAADKERGSDDEDYEPRQEEEDEKGDSKETRLTLMEEVLLLGLKDREVICKSAAPTGDMLLDEALKHVKDTQPPETVQSWIELLSGETWNPLKLHYQLRNVRERLAKNLVEKGVLTTEKQNFLLFDMTTHPLTNDTIKQRLVKKVQESVLDKWVNDPGRFDKRVLALIFLAHSSDVLENAFAPLLDEQYDLAMKRVRLLLDLEPEAESTKANANELLWAVVAAFTK
;
A
#
# COMPACT_ATOMS: atom_id res chain seq x y z
N MET A 1 42.83 34.93 19.54
CA MET A 1 41.76 35.89 19.87
C MET A 1 40.80 35.90 18.67
N THR A 2 39.89 34.94 18.58
CA THR A 2 38.49 34.95 19.09
C THR A 2 37.59 35.93 18.33
N SER A 3 36.78 35.39 17.40
CA SER A 3 35.44 35.91 17.11
C SER A 3 34.44 34.77 17.32
N LEU A 4 33.45 35.02 18.16
CA LEU A 4 32.34 34.12 18.45
C LEU A 4 31.10 35.01 18.55
N THR A 5 30.24 34.93 17.56
CA THR A 5 29.00 35.69 17.45
C THR A 5 27.91 34.95 18.21
N GLN A 6 27.36 35.58 19.26
CA GLN A 6 26.18 35.09 19.97
C GLN A 6 25.13 36.23 20.06
N ARG A 7 23.95 35.99 19.49
CA ARG A 7 22.67 36.69 19.68
C ARG A 7 21.64 35.56 19.84
N SER A 8 20.63 35.58 20.71
CA SER A 8 20.05 36.61 21.58
C SER A 8 18.99 35.92 22.46
N SER A 9 18.97 36.17 23.77
CA SER A 9 17.77 36.02 24.60
C SER A 9 17.46 37.38 25.24
N GLY A 10 16.23 37.86 25.10
CA GLY A 10 15.81 39.12 25.70
C GLY A 10 14.31 39.33 25.56
N LEU A 11 13.56 38.76 26.51
CA LEU A 11 12.19 39.17 26.83
C LEU A 11 12.23 40.62 27.33
N VAL A 12 11.43 41.50 26.72
CA VAL A 12 11.15 42.84 27.27
C VAL A 12 9.64 43.08 27.25
N GLN A 13 9.14 43.31 28.46
CA GLN A 13 7.78 43.63 28.85
C GLN A 13 7.24 44.90 28.19
N ARG A 14 5.92 44.96 28.00
CA ARG A 14 5.21 46.25 28.02
C ARG A 14 3.92 46.12 28.82
N ARG A 15 3.91 46.83 29.95
CA ARG A 15 2.78 47.06 30.85
C ARG A 15 2.34 48.51 30.66
N THR A 16 1.04 48.77 30.60
CA THR A 16 0.46 50.09 30.88
C THR A 16 -0.94 49.89 31.45
N GLU A 17 -1.09 50.24 32.73
CA GLU A 17 -2.35 50.40 33.45
C GLU A 17 -2.73 51.88 33.51
N ALA A 18 -4.04 52.18 33.50
CA ALA A 18 -4.74 53.28 34.17
C ALA A 18 -6.15 53.42 33.54
N SER A 19 -7.29 53.59 34.21
CA SER A 19 -7.64 53.74 35.64
C SER A 19 -9.19 53.84 35.75
N ARG A 20 -9.74 53.45 36.92
CA ARG A 20 -10.93 54.02 37.63
C ARG A 20 -12.36 53.47 37.40
N ASN A 21 -12.75 52.57 38.31
CA ASN A 21 -13.88 52.57 39.26
C ASN A 21 -15.29 53.11 38.89
N ALA A 22 -16.24 52.17 38.80
CA ALA A 22 -17.50 51.97 39.56
C ALA A 22 -18.32 53.14 40.18
N ALA A 23 -19.63 53.18 39.86
CA ALA A 23 -20.83 53.29 40.73
C ALA A 23 -22.09 53.49 39.85
N ALA A 24 -23.05 52.55 39.78
CA ALA A 24 -24.30 52.45 40.57
C ALA A 24 -25.43 53.42 40.11
N ASP A 25 -26.54 52.90 39.59
CA ASP A 25 -27.88 53.28 40.07
C ASP A 25 -28.98 52.28 39.67
N LYS A 26 -30.06 52.25 40.45
CA LYS A 26 -31.14 51.26 40.56
C LYS A 26 -32.50 51.92 40.27
N GLU A 27 -33.54 51.09 40.15
CA GLU A 27 -35.00 51.36 40.22
C GLU A 27 -35.76 51.46 38.88
N ARG A 28 -37.08 51.21 38.74
CA ARG A 28 -38.12 50.25 39.24
C ARG A 28 -39.48 50.78 38.67
N GLY A 29 -40.38 49.92 38.17
CA GLY A 29 -41.82 50.22 37.89
C GLY A 29 -42.29 49.79 36.49
N SER A 30 -43.15 48.76 36.33
CA SER A 30 -44.65 48.76 36.26
C SER A 30 -45.19 49.39 34.96
N ASP A 31 -46.16 48.91 34.21
CA ASP A 31 -47.05 47.73 34.10
C ASP A 31 -47.63 47.81 32.65
N ASP A 32 -48.35 46.77 32.24
CA ASP A 32 -49.36 46.71 31.17
C ASP A 32 -48.99 46.41 29.68
N GLU A 33 -49.33 45.17 29.33
CA GLU A 33 -50.21 44.73 28.22
C GLU A 33 -49.97 45.25 26.79
N ASP A 34 -49.43 44.38 25.93
CA ASP A 34 -50.07 43.96 24.66
C ASP A 34 -49.27 42.81 24.01
N TYR A 35 -49.89 41.62 23.96
CA TYR A 35 -49.31 40.40 23.38
C TYR A 35 -49.96 40.16 22.00
N GLU A 36 -49.36 40.70 20.93
CA GLU A 36 -49.61 40.20 19.57
C GLU A 36 -48.55 39.13 19.22
N PRO A 37 -48.93 37.91 18.83
CA PRO A 37 -47.96 36.91 18.40
C PRO A 37 -47.46 37.31 17.00
N ARG A 38 -46.29 37.95 16.97
CA ARG A 38 -45.47 38.11 15.78
C ARG A 38 -45.07 36.72 15.31
N GLN A 39 -45.47 36.39 14.09
CA GLN A 39 -45.10 35.17 13.38
C GLN A 39 -43.56 35.09 13.34
N GLU A 40 -42.96 34.31 14.24
CA GLU A 40 -41.56 33.96 14.18
C GLU A 40 -41.39 33.05 12.96
N GLU A 41 -40.67 33.54 11.96
CA GLU A 41 -40.09 32.70 10.93
C GLU A 41 -39.27 31.64 11.67
N GLU A 42 -39.69 30.37 11.57
CA GLU A 42 -38.89 29.24 12.05
C GLU A 42 -37.57 29.27 11.27
N ASP A 43 -36.55 29.86 11.88
CA ASP A 43 -35.17 29.68 11.48
C ASP A 43 -34.91 28.17 11.42
N GLU A 44 -34.78 27.64 10.20
CA GLU A 44 -34.30 26.30 9.92
C GLU A 44 -32.97 26.11 10.66
N LYS A 45 -33.04 25.56 11.86
CA LYS A 45 -31.89 25.11 12.63
C LYS A 45 -31.37 23.83 11.99
N GLY A 46 -30.73 23.99 10.83
CA GLY A 46 -29.96 22.96 10.16
C GLY A 46 -28.83 22.52 11.07
N ASP A 47 -29.04 21.40 11.77
CA ASP A 47 -28.00 20.66 12.46
C ASP A 47 -27.10 19.98 11.43
N SER A 48 -26.26 20.75 10.76
CA SER A 48 -25.13 20.21 10.00
C SER A 48 -23.86 20.53 10.80
N LYS A 49 -23.59 19.70 11.81
CA LYS A 49 -22.22 19.48 12.30
C LYS A 49 -21.41 18.79 11.21
N GLU A 50 -21.25 19.45 10.08
CA GLU A 50 -20.36 19.02 9.03
C GLU A 50 -18.95 19.09 9.60
N THR A 51 -18.31 17.92 9.71
CA THR A 51 -16.92 17.85 10.15
C THR A 51 -16.10 18.58 9.10
N ARG A 52 -15.65 19.80 9.43
CA ARG A 52 -14.79 20.59 8.54
C ARG A 52 -13.44 19.94 8.46
N LEU A 53 -13.14 19.37 7.32
CA LEU A 53 -11.82 18.83 6.99
C LEU A 53 -10.97 19.98 6.44
N THR A 54 -9.69 19.98 6.81
CA THR A 54 -8.67 20.78 6.14
C THR A 54 -8.41 20.18 4.76
N LEU A 55 -7.92 21.00 3.81
CA LEU A 55 -7.52 20.50 2.49
C LEU A 55 -6.51 19.35 2.58
N MET A 56 -5.65 19.32 3.60
CA MET A 56 -4.73 18.20 3.83
C MET A 56 -5.46 16.93 4.27
N GLU A 57 -6.49 17.04 5.13
CA GLU A 57 -7.32 15.91 5.54
C GLU A 57 -8.20 15.40 4.40
N GLU A 58 -8.76 16.28 3.57
CA GLU A 58 -9.51 15.90 2.37
C GLU A 58 -8.61 15.21 1.35
N VAL A 59 -7.41 15.75 1.10
CA VAL A 59 -6.40 15.13 0.22
C VAL A 59 -5.94 13.78 0.78
N LEU A 60 -5.75 13.68 2.11
CA LEU A 60 -5.41 12.40 2.76
C LEU A 60 -6.56 11.40 2.62
N LEU A 61 -7.81 11.82 2.85
CA LEU A 61 -9.01 10.98 2.74
C LEU A 61 -9.31 10.54 1.30
N LEU A 62 -8.94 11.35 0.30
CA LEU A 62 -8.99 10.94 -1.11
C LEU A 62 -7.96 9.84 -1.44
N GLY A 63 -6.85 9.77 -0.69
CA GLY A 63 -5.81 8.75 -0.82
C GLY A 63 -6.11 7.43 -0.09
N LEU A 64 -6.94 7.47 0.96
CA LEU A 64 -7.33 6.32 1.80
C LEU A 64 -8.35 5.41 1.10
N LYS A 65 -7.98 4.83 -0.05
CA LYS A 65 -8.69 3.68 -0.61
C LYS A 65 -8.18 2.40 0.05
N ASP A 66 -8.41 2.30 1.34
CA ASP A 66 -7.81 1.28 2.19
C ASP A 66 -8.61 -0.02 2.13
N ARG A 67 -8.15 -0.95 1.29
CA ARG A 67 -8.61 -2.33 1.35
C ARG A 67 -7.87 -3.02 2.50
N GLU A 68 -8.59 -3.21 3.59
CA GLU A 68 -8.12 -3.99 4.73
C GLU A 68 -7.97 -5.47 4.36
N VAL A 69 -6.91 -6.10 4.87
CA VAL A 69 -6.67 -7.53 4.69
C VAL A 69 -7.29 -8.29 5.85
N ILE A 70 -8.31 -9.10 5.54
CA ILE A 70 -9.01 -9.93 6.54
C ILE A 70 -8.59 -11.40 6.39
N CYS A 71 -8.07 -11.98 7.46
CA CYS A 71 -7.73 -13.39 7.51
C CYS A 71 -9.01 -14.25 7.55
N LYS A 72 -9.26 -15.03 6.49
CA LYS A 72 -10.41 -15.97 6.41
C LYS A 72 -10.11 -17.34 7.01
N SER A 73 -8.86 -17.81 6.89
CA SER A 73 -8.42 -19.12 7.37
C SER A 73 -6.97 -19.04 7.81
N ALA A 74 -6.69 -19.60 9.00
CA ALA A 74 -5.35 -19.69 9.57
C ALA A 74 -4.70 -21.07 9.35
N ALA A 75 -5.22 -21.87 8.40
CA ALA A 75 -4.63 -23.17 8.08
C ALA A 75 -3.24 -22.98 7.44
N PRO A 76 -2.22 -23.77 7.86
CA PRO A 76 -0.88 -23.66 7.30
C PRO A 76 -0.90 -24.02 5.81
N THR A 77 -0.20 -23.21 5.02
CA THR A 77 -0.04 -23.37 3.57
C THR A 77 1.09 -24.35 3.21
N GLY A 78 2.00 -24.61 4.15
CA GLY A 78 3.19 -25.42 3.94
C GLY A 78 4.35 -24.65 3.31
N ASP A 79 4.20 -23.35 3.06
CA ASP A 79 5.30 -22.45 2.69
C ASP A 79 5.66 -21.57 3.89
N MET A 80 6.94 -21.62 4.28
CA MET A 80 7.43 -20.92 5.47
C MET A 80 7.18 -19.40 5.43
N LEU A 81 7.29 -18.75 4.27
CA LEU A 81 7.12 -17.31 4.15
C LEU A 81 5.64 -16.93 4.22
N LEU A 82 4.78 -17.71 3.55
CA LEU A 82 3.33 -17.50 3.60
C LEU A 82 2.78 -17.74 5.00
N ASP A 83 3.26 -18.76 5.71
CA ASP A 83 2.79 -19.08 7.06
C ASP A 83 3.25 -18.03 8.10
N GLU A 84 4.42 -17.43 7.91
CA GLU A 84 4.90 -16.30 8.73
C GLU A 84 4.06 -15.04 8.48
N ALA A 85 3.83 -14.68 7.21
CA ALA A 85 2.96 -13.57 6.85
C ALA A 85 1.53 -13.79 7.37
N LEU A 86 0.99 -15.01 7.25
CA LEU A 86 -0.33 -15.37 7.75
C LEU A 86 -0.44 -15.21 9.27
N LYS A 87 0.61 -15.59 10.00
CA LYS A 87 0.69 -15.38 11.46
C LYS A 87 0.61 -13.89 11.80
N HIS A 88 1.40 -13.05 11.12
CA HIS A 88 1.36 -11.62 11.30
C HIS A 88 -0.02 -11.03 11.02
N VAL A 89 -0.63 -11.38 9.89
CA VAL A 89 -1.97 -10.91 9.50
C VAL A 89 -3.04 -11.30 10.51
N LYS A 90 -2.92 -12.48 11.11
CA LYS A 90 -3.86 -12.96 12.13
C LYS A 90 -3.73 -12.26 13.47
N ASP A 91 -2.50 -11.97 13.90
CA ASP A 91 -2.21 -11.46 15.24
C ASP A 91 -2.40 -9.93 15.34
N THR A 92 -2.47 -9.22 14.21
CA THR A 92 -2.63 -7.76 14.15
C THR A 92 -4.09 -7.32 14.24
N GLN A 93 -4.38 -6.46 15.22
CA GLN A 93 -5.67 -5.77 15.38
C GLN A 93 -5.41 -4.29 15.73
N PRO A 94 -6.03 -3.30 15.06
CA PRO A 94 -6.99 -3.41 13.94
C PRO A 94 -6.35 -3.96 12.66
N PRO A 95 -7.15 -4.45 11.70
CA PRO A 95 -6.64 -4.92 10.41
C PRO A 95 -5.87 -3.83 9.68
N GLU A 96 -4.78 -4.23 9.03
CA GLU A 96 -3.97 -3.34 8.21
C GLU A 96 -4.35 -3.45 6.73
N THR A 97 -4.05 -2.41 5.98
CA THR A 97 -4.34 -2.30 4.54
C THR A 97 -3.35 -3.11 3.72
N VAL A 98 -3.68 -3.40 2.46
CA VAL A 98 -2.75 -4.10 1.54
C VAL A 98 -1.42 -3.36 1.41
N GLN A 99 -1.46 -2.02 1.27
CA GLN A 99 -0.26 -1.20 1.18
C GLN A 99 0.57 -1.26 2.46
N SER A 100 -0.07 -1.10 3.63
CA SER A 100 0.59 -1.22 4.93
C SER A 100 1.27 -2.58 5.08
N TRP A 101 0.59 -3.68 4.72
CA TRP A 101 1.20 -5.01 4.77
C TRP A 101 2.43 -5.16 3.85
N ILE A 102 2.39 -4.59 2.65
CA ILE A 102 3.55 -4.60 1.74
C ILE A 102 4.73 -3.86 2.39
N GLU A 103 4.52 -2.67 2.94
CA GLU A 103 5.55 -1.88 3.61
C GLU A 103 6.10 -2.58 4.86
N LEU A 104 5.22 -3.18 5.68
CA LEU A 104 5.58 -3.90 6.91
C LEU A 104 6.41 -5.14 6.62
N LEU A 105 5.97 -5.99 5.67
CA LEU A 105 6.65 -7.24 5.33
C LEU A 105 7.98 -6.98 4.60
N SER A 106 8.07 -5.89 3.83
CA SER A 106 9.30 -5.46 3.15
C SER A 106 10.28 -4.76 4.10
N GLY A 107 9.77 -4.22 5.22
CA GLY A 107 10.55 -3.46 6.20
C GLY A 107 10.80 -2.01 5.80
N GLU A 108 9.90 -1.43 5.00
CA GLU A 108 9.91 -0.03 4.59
C GLU A 108 9.31 0.88 5.68
N THR A 109 8.67 0.29 6.69
CA THR A 109 8.11 1.02 7.83
C THR A 109 9.21 1.58 8.75
N TRP A 110 9.00 2.81 9.23
CA TRP A 110 9.83 3.44 10.25
C TRP A 110 9.29 3.26 11.68
N ASN A 111 8.15 2.59 11.85
CA ASN A 111 7.55 2.42 13.18
C ASN A 111 8.30 1.36 14.00
N PRO A 112 8.98 1.73 15.11
CA PRO A 112 9.79 0.79 15.90
C PRO A 112 9.00 -0.40 16.45
N LEU A 113 7.72 -0.19 16.77
CA LEU A 113 6.84 -1.24 17.29
C LEU A 113 6.46 -2.26 16.22
N LYS A 114 6.53 -1.89 14.94
CA LYS A 114 6.14 -2.73 13.80
C LYS A 114 7.33 -3.29 13.00
N LEU A 115 8.58 -3.03 13.41
CA LEU A 115 9.77 -3.57 12.75
C LEU A 115 9.87 -5.11 12.78
N HIS A 116 9.16 -5.75 13.72
CA HIS A 116 9.17 -7.20 13.86
C HIS A 116 8.33 -7.93 12.81
N TYR A 117 7.55 -7.21 11.98
CA TYR A 117 6.77 -7.79 10.88
C TYR A 117 7.60 -8.07 9.63
N GLN A 118 8.81 -7.52 9.52
CA GLN A 118 9.64 -7.66 8.34
C GLN A 118 10.04 -9.12 8.11
N LEU A 119 9.80 -9.62 6.90
CA LEU A 119 10.26 -10.94 6.48
C LEU A 119 11.77 -10.92 6.24
N ARG A 120 12.50 -11.76 6.98
CA ARG A 120 13.97 -11.83 6.90
C ARG A 120 14.44 -13.00 6.05
N ASN A 121 15.61 -12.80 5.44
CA ASN A 121 16.31 -13.79 4.62
C ASN A 121 15.42 -14.42 3.54
N VAL A 122 14.56 -13.61 2.92
CA VAL A 122 13.59 -14.07 1.92
C VAL A 122 14.30 -14.77 0.76
N ARG A 123 15.41 -14.21 0.28
CA ARG A 123 16.19 -14.78 -0.84
C ARG A 123 16.72 -16.17 -0.51
N GLU A 124 17.32 -16.34 0.65
CA GLU A 124 17.90 -17.60 1.11
C GLU A 124 16.82 -18.66 1.34
N ARG A 125 15.68 -18.26 1.91
CA ARG A 125 14.53 -19.14 2.12
C ARG A 125 13.89 -19.58 0.80
N LEU A 126 13.74 -18.68 -0.16
CA LEU A 126 13.27 -19.01 -1.51
C LEU A 126 14.24 -19.96 -2.23
N ALA A 127 15.55 -19.71 -2.14
CA ALA A 127 16.57 -20.59 -2.71
C ALA A 127 16.49 -21.99 -2.11
N LYS A 128 16.38 -22.10 -0.78
CA LYS A 128 16.20 -23.38 -0.09
C LYS A 128 14.95 -24.13 -0.58
N ASN A 129 13.80 -23.46 -0.67
CA ASN A 129 12.56 -24.06 -1.17
C ASN A 129 12.71 -24.55 -2.63
N LEU A 130 13.48 -23.84 -3.47
CA LEU A 130 13.75 -24.27 -4.84
C LEU A 130 14.74 -25.45 -4.92
N VAL A 131 15.69 -25.54 -3.98
CA VAL A 131 16.57 -26.71 -3.84
C VAL A 131 15.76 -27.94 -3.41
N GLU A 132 14.88 -27.80 -2.42
CA GLU A 132 14.01 -28.90 -1.95
C GLU A 132 13.07 -29.41 -3.06
N LYS A 133 12.66 -28.52 -3.97
CA LYS A 133 11.85 -28.87 -5.17
C LYS A 133 12.70 -29.42 -6.34
N GLY A 134 14.02 -29.49 -6.20
CA GLY A 134 14.94 -29.96 -7.24
C GLY A 134 15.06 -29.03 -8.46
N VAL A 135 14.76 -27.74 -8.29
CA VAL A 135 14.92 -26.73 -9.35
C VAL A 135 16.35 -26.17 -9.33
N LEU A 136 16.87 -25.89 -8.12
CA LEU A 136 18.25 -25.50 -7.88
C LEU A 136 19.00 -26.66 -7.22
N THR A 137 20.33 -26.61 -7.25
CA THR A 137 21.19 -27.46 -6.40
C THR A 137 21.94 -26.60 -5.40
N THR A 138 22.67 -27.23 -4.49
CA THR A 138 23.60 -26.55 -3.58
C THR A 138 25.01 -26.98 -3.94
N GLU A 139 25.82 -26.01 -4.37
CA GLU A 139 27.21 -26.22 -4.71
C GLU A 139 28.11 -25.34 -3.86
N LYS A 140 29.19 -25.92 -3.34
CA LYS A 140 30.21 -25.20 -2.60
C LYS A 140 31.30 -24.76 -3.59
N GLN A 141 31.36 -23.45 -3.85
CA GLN A 141 32.44 -22.86 -4.64
C GLN A 141 33.58 -22.46 -3.72
N ASN A 142 34.76 -23.04 -3.92
CA ASN A 142 35.93 -22.74 -3.13
C ASN A 142 36.67 -21.56 -3.76
N PHE A 143 36.75 -20.44 -3.04
CA PHE A 143 37.62 -19.31 -3.39
C PHE A 143 38.92 -19.42 -2.60
N LEU A 144 39.95 -18.68 -3.02
CA LEU A 144 41.29 -18.74 -2.41
C LEU A 144 41.28 -18.47 -0.89
N LEU A 145 40.33 -17.67 -0.40
CA LEU A 145 40.28 -17.22 1.00
C LEU A 145 39.02 -17.65 1.76
N PHE A 146 38.01 -18.19 1.08
CA PHE A 146 36.74 -18.57 1.68
C PHE A 146 35.98 -19.50 0.75
N ASP A 147 35.00 -20.20 1.29
CA ASP A 147 34.07 -20.99 0.48
C ASP A 147 32.71 -20.30 0.45
N MET A 148 32.10 -20.24 -0.73
CA MET A 148 30.77 -19.67 -0.93
C MET A 148 29.80 -20.78 -1.32
N THR A 149 28.66 -20.82 -0.63
CA THR A 149 27.56 -21.68 -1.06
C THR A 149 26.81 -20.97 -2.18
N THR A 150 26.65 -21.66 -3.30
CA THR A 150 25.96 -21.16 -4.49
C THR A 150 24.81 -22.10 -4.87
N HIS A 151 23.80 -21.54 -5.53
CA HIS A 151 22.59 -22.27 -5.92
C HIS A 151 22.35 -22.23 -7.42
N PRO A 152 23.16 -22.94 -8.23
CA PRO A 152 22.96 -22.96 -9.67
C PRO A 152 21.68 -23.69 -10.07
N LEU A 153 21.13 -23.30 -11.22
CA LEU A 153 19.95 -23.91 -11.81
C LEU A 153 20.30 -25.28 -12.40
N THR A 154 19.64 -26.34 -11.94
CA THR A 154 19.81 -27.69 -12.47
C THR A 154 18.70 -28.05 -13.45
N ASN A 155 17.47 -27.62 -13.17
CA ASN A 155 16.32 -27.95 -14.00
C ASN A 155 15.93 -26.78 -14.92
N ASP A 156 16.66 -26.62 -16.02
CA ASP A 156 16.35 -25.59 -17.01
C ASP A 156 14.97 -25.80 -17.65
N THR A 157 14.50 -27.05 -17.74
CA THR A 157 13.19 -27.36 -18.33
C THR A 157 12.04 -26.67 -17.61
N ILE A 158 12.09 -26.55 -16.28
CA ILE A 158 11.07 -25.82 -15.51
C ILE A 158 11.09 -24.33 -15.85
N LYS A 159 12.30 -23.74 -15.94
CA LYS A 159 12.47 -22.34 -16.33
C LYS A 159 11.93 -22.09 -17.74
N GLN A 160 12.26 -22.94 -18.71
CA GLN A 160 11.77 -22.82 -20.08
C GLN A 160 10.24 -22.95 -20.16
N ARG A 161 9.64 -23.87 -19.40
CA ARG A 161 8.17 -23.97 -19.32
C ARG A 161 7.52 -22.72 -18.73
N LEU A 162 8.14 -22.11 -17.72
CA LEU A 162 7.64 -20.87 -17.12
C LEU A 162 7.70 -19.72 -18.12
N VAL A 163 8.85 -19.54 -18.79
CA VAL A 163 9.04 -18.51 -19.83
C VAL A 163 8.01 -18.70 -20.94
N LYS A 164 7.88 -19.93 -21.46
CA LYS A 164 6.90 -20.24 -22.50
C LYS A 164 5.46 -19.97 -22.05
N LYS A 165 5.11 -20.28 -20.79
CA LYS A 165 3.77 -20.00 -20.25
C LYS A 165 3.47 -18.49 -20.24
N VAL A 166 4.43 -17.67 -19.85
CA VAL A 166 4.30 -16.20 -19.87
C VAL A 166 4.17 -15.69 -21.30
N GLN A 167 5.07 -16.10 -22.20
CA GLN A 167 5.03 -15.71 -23.62
C GLN A 167 3.69 -16.09 -24.28
N GLU A 168 3.26 -17.35 -24.17
CA GLU A 168 1.99 -17.82 -24.75
C GLU A 168 0.80 -17.01 -24.23
N SER A 169 0.80 -16.61 -22.96
CA SER A 169 -0.32 -15.86 -22.37
C SER A 169 -0.48 -14.44 -22.92
N VAL A 170 0.62 -13.81 -23.34
CA VAL A 170 0.61 -12.47 -23.97
C VAL A 170 0.63 -12.55 -25.50
N LEU A 171 0.81 -13.73 -26.08
CA LEU A 171 0.81 -14.00 -27.52
C LEU A 171 -0.41 -14.84 -27.92
N ASP A 172 -0.22 -16.14 -28.12
CA ASP A 172 -1.21 -17.02 -28.76
C ASP A 172 -2.49 -17.20 -27.95
N LYS A 173 -2.39 -17.14 -26.61
CA LYS A 173 -3.50 -17.34 -25.67
C LYS A 173 -4.00 -16.03 -25.08
N TRP A 174 -3.70 -14.91 -25.74
CA TRP A 174 -4.16 -13.60 -25.30
C TRP A 174 -5.68 -13.54 -25.21
N VAL A 175 -6.17 -12.97 -24.11
CA VAL A 175 -7.59 -12.71 -23.90
C VAL A 175 -7.77 -11.21 -23.74
N ASN A 176 -8.78 -10.63 -24.40
CA ASN A 176 -9.02 -9.18 -24.30
C ASN A 176 -9.67 -8.78 -22.97
N ASP A 177 -10.22 -9.74 -22.23
CA ASP A 177 -10.87 -9.53 -20.94
C ASP A 177 -9.98 -10.07 -19.80
N PRO A 178 -9.48 -9.20 -18.89
CA PRO A 178 -8.66 -9.60 -17.74
C PRO A 178 -9.34 -10.65 -16.85
N GLY A 179 -10.68 -10.63 -16.76
CA GLY A 179 -11.44 -11.57 -15.95
C GLY A 179 -11.35 -13.03 -16.43
N ARG A 180 -10.95 -13.24 -17.69
CA ARG A 180 -10.79 -14.58 -18.29
C ARG A 180 -9.37 -15.13 -18.18
N PHE A 181 -8.40 -14.33 -17.73
CA PHE A 181 -7.05 -14.82 -17.50
C PHE A 181 -7.03 -15.81 -16.32
N ASP A 182 -6.10 -16.76 -16.39
CA ASP A 182 -5.69 -17.52 -15.19
C ASP A 182 -5.15 -16.51 -14.16
N LYS A 183 -5.80 -16.42 -12.99
CA LYS A 183 -5.48 -15.43 -11.94
C LYS A 183 -4.01 -15.49 -11.54
N ARG A 184 -3.41 -16.68 -11.58
CA ARG A 184 -1.98 -16.88 -11.27
C ARG A 184 -1.06 -16.33 -12.35
N VAL A 185 -1.42 -16.47 -13.62
CA VAL A 185 -0.63 -15.91 -14.74
C VAL A 185 -0.75 -14.40 -14.77
N LEU A 186 -1.96 -13.86 -14.56
CA LEU A 186 -2.18 -12.42 -14.47
C LEU A 186 -1.34 -11.80 -13.35
N ALA A 187 -1.39 -12.39 -12.14
CA ALA A 187 -0.55 -11.97 -11.02
C ALA A 187 0.94 -12.00 -11.36
N LEU A 188 1.39 -13.06 -12.03
CA LEU A 188 2.79 -13.24 -12.42
C LEU A 188 3.23 -12.15 -13.40
N ILE A 189 2.41 -11.77 -14.39
CA ILE A 189 2.75 -10.72 -15.35
C ILE A 189 2.91 -9.36 -14.65
N PHE A 190 1.93 -8.96 -13.83
CA PHE A 190 2.00 -7.69 -13.09
C PHE A 190 3.21 -7.64 -12.17
N LEU A 191 3.41 -8.65 -11.31
CA LEU A 191 4.52 -8.66 -10.36
C LEU A 191 5.89 -8.76 -11.05
N ALA A 192 6.00 -9.53 -12.14
CA ALA A 192 7.24 -9.61 -12.92
C ALA A 192 7.57 -8.30 -13.63
N HIS A 193 6.55 -7.54 -14.06
CA HIS A 193 6.74 -6.20 -14.60
C HIS A 193 7.20 -5.22 -13.50
N SER A 194 6.50 -5.16 -12.36
CA SER A 194 6.87 -4.28 -11.23
C SER A 194 8.24 -4.58 -10.63
N SER A 195 8.78 -5.78 -10.88
CA SER A 195 10.13 -6.18 -10.43
C SER A 195 11.19 -6.09 -11.54
N ASP A 196 10.87 -5.51 -12.71
CA ASP A 196 11.77 -5.36 -13.87
C ASP A 196 12.41 -6.66 -14.37
N VAL A 197 11.72 -7.80 -14.21
CA VAL A 197 12.23 -9.12 -14.65
C VAL A 197 11.46 -9.70 -15.83
N LEU A 198 10.33 -9.10 -16.22
CA LEU A 198 9.48 -9.61 -17.30
C LEU A 198 10.20 -9.61 -18.66
N GLU A 199 11.04 -8.62 -18.94
CA GLU A 199 11.77 -8.51 -20.21
C GLU A 199 12.71 -9.71 -20.46
N ASN A 200 13.24 -10.31 -19.39
CA ASN A 200 14.07 -11.52 -19.49
C ASN A 200 13.30 -12.70 -20.10
N ALA A 201 11.97 -12.76 -19.90
CA ALA A 201 11.14 -13.77 -20.52
C ALA A 201 10.86 -13.48 -22.00
N PHE A 202 11.01 -12.24 -22.45
CA PHE A 202 10.79 -11.83 -23.84
C PHE A 202 12.07 -11.78 -24.67
N ALA A 203 13.25 -11.81 -24.05
CA ALA A 203 14.53 -11.85 -24.75
C ALA A 203 14.66 -12.90 -25.87
N PRO A 204 14.04 -14.10 -25.79
CA PRO A 204 14.09 -15.08 -26.89
C PRO A 204 13.10 -14.84 -28.03
N LEU A 205 12.20 -13.85 -27.93
CA LEU A 205 11.18 -13.58 -28.94
C LEU A 205 11.78 -12.87 -30.17
N LEU A 206 11.13 -13.05 -31.32
CA LEU A 206 11.40 -12.26 -32.52
C LEU A 206 10.85 -10.83 -32.35
N ASP A 207 11.44 -9.84 -33.01
CA ASP A 207 11.09 -8.42 -32.89
C ASP A 207 9.57 -8.16 -33.02
N GLU A 208 8.91 -8.75 -34.03
CA GLU A 208 7.45 -8.59 -34.21
C GLU A 208 6.63 -9.14 -33.04
N GLN A 209 7.06 -10.29 -32.48
CA GLN A 209 6.40 -10.91 -31.33
C GLN A 209 6.68 -10.12 -30.05
N TYR A 210 7.90 -9.61 -29.90
CA TYR A 210 8.30 -8.75 -28.79
C TYR A 210 7.43 -7.49 -28.75
N ASP A 211 7.29 -6.80 -29.88
CA ASP A 211 6.48 -5.58 -29.98
C ASP A 211 5.00 -5.85 -29.66
N LEU A 212 4.46 -6.96 -30.15
CA LEU A 212 3.09 -7.37 -29.86
C LEU A 212 2.89 -7.72 -28.38
N ALA A 213 3.83 -8.48 -27.78
CA ALA A 213 3.80 -8.84 -26.37
C ALA A 213 3.85 -7.59 -25.49
N MET A 214 4.79 -6.68 -25.76
CA MET A 214 4.93 -5.44 -25.01
C MET A 214 3.71 -4.53 -25.16
N LYS A 215 3.13 -4.43 -26.37
CA LYS A 215 1.87 -3.70 -26.58
C LYS A 215 0.75 -4.25 -25.70
N ARG A 216 0.62 -5.58 -25.61
CA ARG A 216 -0.40 -6.25 -24.80
C ARG A 216 -0.15 -6.14 -23.30
N VAL A 217 1.10 -6.22 -22.87
CA VAL A 217 1.47 -5.94 -21.47
C VAL A 217 1.09 -4.51 -21.10
N ARG A 218 1.38 -3.52 -21.95
CA ARG A 218 0.93 -2.12 -21.73
C ARG A 218 -0.59 -2.02 -21.59
N LEU A 219 -1.36 -2.70 -22.45
CA LEU A 219 -2.82 -2.74 -22.32
C LEU A 219 -3.29 -3.30 -20.98
N LEU A 220 -2.56 -4.24 -20.35
CA LEU A 220 -2.87 -4.72 -19.00
C LEU A 220 -2.50 -3.71 -17.92
N LEU A 221 -1.41 -2.97 -18.11
CA LEU A 221 -0.94 -1.96 -17.16
C LEU A 221 -1.79 -0.69 -17.19
N ASP A 222 -2.39 -0.38 -18.33
CA ASP A 222 -3.32 0.75 -18.50
C ASP A 222 -4.71 0.47 -17.90
N LEU A 223 -4.95 -0.74 -17.37
CA LEU A 223 -6.21 -1.07 -16.69
C LEU A 223 -6.30 -0.33 -15.36
N GLU A 224 -7.51 0.11 -15.00
CA GLU A 224 -7.79 0.68 -13.70
C GLU A 224 -8.12 -0.43 -12.69
N PRO A 225 -7.23 -0.74 -11.71
CA PRO A 225 -7.41 -1.87 -10.80
C PRO A 225 -8.72 -1.77 -9.98
N GLU A 226 -9.12 -0.56 -9.62
CA GLU A 226 -10.34 -0.26 -8.89
C GLU A 226 -11.57 -0.67 -9.70
N ALA A 227 -11.63 -0.29 -10.99
CA ALA A 227 -12.73 -0.67 -11.86
C ALA A 227 -12.77 -2.19 -12.07
N GLU A 228 -11.62 -2.81 -12.36
CA GLU A 228 -11.51 -4.26 -12.58
C GLU A 228 -11.91 -5.08 -11.35
N SER A 229 -11.65 -4.57 -10.16
CA SER A 229 -11.99 -5.25 -8.91
C SER A 229 -13.49 -5.33 -8.62
N THR A 230 -14.31 -4.44 -9.20
CA THR A 230 -15.76 -4.41 -9.01
C THR A 230 -16.52 -5.38 -9.94
N LYS A 231 -15.81 -5.96 -10.92
CA LYS A 231 -16.41 -6.89 -11.88
C LYS A 231 -16.77 -8.23 -11.24
N ALA A 232 -17.80 -8.89 -11.78
CA ALA A 232 -18.19 -10.22 -11.36
C ALA A 232 -17.02 -11.22 -11.53
N ASN A 233 -16.77 -12.05 -10.50
CA ASN A 233 -15.66 -13.02 -10.42
C ASN A 233 -14.24 -12.46 -10.26
N ALA A 234 -14.09 -11.14 -10.12
CA ALA A 234 -12.81 -10.51 -9.84
C ALA A 234 -12.22 -10.99 -8.50
N ASN A 235 -10.89 -11.02 -8.41
CA ASN A 235 -10.20 -11.22 -7.14
C ASN A 235 -9.83 -9.83 -6.58
N GLU A 236 -10.63 -9.34 -5.63
CA GLU A 236 -10.44 -8.01 -5.04
C GLU A 236 -9.05 -7.81 -4.43
N LEU A 237 -8.49 -8.85 -3.79
CA LEU A 237 -7.17 -8.76 -3.16
C LEU A 237 -6.05 -8.72 -4.21
N LEU A 238 -6.20 -9.48 -5.30
CA LEU A 238 -5.25 -9.42 -6.42
C LEU A 238 -5.16 -7.99 -6.97
N TRP A 239 -6.31 -7.40 -7.29
CA TRP A 239 -6.35 -6.05 -7.84
C TRP A 239 -5.93 -4.98 -6.84
N ALA A 240 -6.16 -5.19 -5.54
CA ALA A 240 -5.63 -4.33 -4.49
C ALA A 240 -4.09 -4.34 -4.45
N VAL A 241 -3.48 -5.51 -4.63
CA VAL A 241 -2.01 -5.64 -4.73
C VAL A 241 -1.50 -4.97 -5.99
N VAL A 242 -2.16 -5.17 -7.14
CA VAL A 242 -1.81 -4.48 -8.39
C VAL A 242 -1.87 -2.97 -8.20
N ALA A 243 -2.94 -2.45 -7.60
CA ALA A 243 -3.10 -1.02 -7.31
C ALA A 243 -1.97 -0.46 -6.43
N ALA A 244 -1.46 -1.24 -5.49
CA ALA A 244 -0.35 -0.84 -4.62
C ALA A 244 0.99 -0.72 -5.37
N PHE A 245 1.20 -1.50 -6.44
CA PHE A 245 2.42 -1.46 -7.25
C PHE A 245 2.33 -0.53 -8.47
N THR A 246 1.14 -0.09 -8.86
CA THR A 246 0.93 0.87 -9.97
C THR A 246 0.88 2.32 -9.50
N LYS A 247 0.85 2.56 -8.19
CA LYS A 247 0.84 3.90 -7.56
C LYS A 247 2.23 4.44 -7.31
#